data_AF-A0A8J1J886-F1
#
_entry.id   AF-A0A8J1J886-F1
#
_cell.length_a   1.000
_cell.length_b   1.000
_cell.length_c   1.000
_cell.angle_alpha   90.00
_cell.angle_beta   90.00
_cell.angle_gamma   90.00
#
_symmetry.space_group_name_H-M   'P 1'
#
loop_
_entity.id
_entity.type
_entity.pdbx_description
1 polymer ?
#
loop_
_entity_poly.entity_id
_entity_poly.type
_entity_poly.pdbx_seq_one_letter_code
_entity_poly.pdbx_strand_id
1 'polypeptide(L)'
;MATGRHLLRGCESIRSKPGLQELFLALDTFRPENTNFEALISFYEHHCRYFFGKIEDLKDFLIFYTIEINTDEENIPNYLVMLNNLRKLEVLEGMYFIACPLASPTTQEGQKMRSQYEALVILHTAVRSKLEELMRRITEKEEELQRLPGTSAQEIRTAEESAQETPGAEEEAAEETPAAEGERLTLRRRVRKALKRRFQRIWRATRSLFRGGCCHQPPPAP
;
A
#
# COMPACT_ATOMS: atom_id res chain seq x y z
N MET A 1 -21.20 -1.19 -8.90
CA MET A 1 -19.80 -0.74 -8.98
C MET A 1 -19.29 -0.98 -10.39
N ALA A 2 -18.67 0.00 -11.05
CA ALA A 2 -18.21 -0.17 -12.43
C ALA A 2 -16.97 -1.07 -12.48
N THR A 3 -17.02 -2.14 -13.26
CA THR A 3 -15.87 -3.01 -13.57
C THR A 3 -14.74 -2.20 -14.24
N GLY A 4 -13.47 -2.57 -14.03
CA GLY A 4 -12.28 -1.85 -14.52
C GLY A 4 -12.30 -1.44 -16.00
N ARG A 5 -12.98 -2.22 -16.86
CA ARG A 5 -13.15 -1.89 -18.29
C ARG A 5 -13.96 -0.62 -18.57
N HIS A 6 -14.90 -0.24 -17.71
CA HIS A 6 -15.68 1.00 -17.89
C HIS A 6 -14.91 2.23 -17.40
N LEU A 7 -14.00 2.06 -16.43
CA LEU A 7 -13.19 3.14 -15.86
C LEU A 7 -12.07 3.62 -16.81
N LEU A 8 -11.69 2.79 -17.78
CA LEU A 8 -10.59 3.06 -18.72
C LEU A 8 -11.05 3.34 -20.15
N ARG A 9 -12.36 3.57 -20.35
CA ARG A 9 -12.90 4.00 -21.64
C ARG A 9 -12.31 5.37 -21.99
N GLY A 10 -11.74 5.54 -23.18
CA GLY A 10 -11.07 6.77 -23.59
C GLY A 10 -9.55 6.76 -23.39
N CYS A 11 -8.99 5.68 -22.80
CA CYS A 11 -7.54 5.54 -22.62
C CYS A 11 -6.82 4.85 -23.79
N GLU A 12 -7.50 4.57 -24.90
CA GLU A 12 -6.96 3.78 -26.02
C GLU A 12 -5.71 4.43 -26.63
N SER A 13 -5.67 5.77 -26.66
CA SER A 13 -4.58 6.56 -27.25
C SER A 13 -3.24 6.46 -26.49
N ILE A 14 -3.27 6.04 -25.22
CA ILE A 14 -2.08 5.92 -24.36
C ILE A 14 -1.81 4.49 -23.90
N ARG A 15 -2.69 3.53 -24.21
CA ARG A 15 -2.60 2.13 -23.74
C ARG A 15 -1.35 1.42 -24.24
N SER A 16 -0.85 1.79 -25.41
CA SER A 16 0.39 1.23 -25.98
C SER A 16 1.67 1.84 -25.40
N LYS A 17 1.60 2.90 -24.60
CA LYS A 17 2.79 3.55 -24.03
C LYS A 17 3.49 2.60 -23.05
N PRO A 18 4.77 2.21 -23.28
CA PRO A 18 5.47 1.23 -22.44
C PRO A 18 5.46 1.58 -20.96
N GLY A 19 5.65 2.86 -20.62
CA GLY A 19 5.68 3.33 -19.23
C GLY A 19 4.35 3.27 -18.47
N LEU A 20 3.24 2.93 -19.14
CA LEU A 20 1.90 2.84 -18.53
C LEU A 20 1.33 1.42 -18.55
N GLN A 21 1.99 0.47 -19.20
CA GLN A 21 1.45 -0.89 -19.38
C GLN A 21 1.18 -1.60 -18.06
N GLU A 22 2.09 -1.46 -17.08
CA GLU A 22 1.91 -2.04 -15.74
C GLU A 22 0.67 -1.49 -15.04
N LEU A 23 0.41 -0.18 -15.16
CA LEU A 23 -0.78 0.45 -14.59
C LEU A 23 -2.07 -0.05 -15.25
N PHE A 24 -2.07 -0.18 -16.57
CA PHE A 24 -3.22 -0.74 -17.29
C PHE A 24 -3.48 -2.18 -16.89
N LEU A 25 -2.44 -3.01 -16.83
CA LEU A 25 -2.56 -4.39 -16.39
C LEU A 25 -3.13 -4.47 -14.97
N ALA A 26 -2.57 -3.71 -14.03
CA ALA A 26 -3.03 -3.69 -12.64
C ALA A 26 -4.50 -3.26 -12.50
N LEU A 27 -4.98 -2.33 -13.34
CA LEU A 27 -6.38 -1.88 -13.35
C LEU A 27 -7.31 -2.85 -14.08
N ASP A 28 -6.84 -3.53 -15.13
CA ASP A 28 -7.60 -4.53 -15.88
C ASP A 28 -7.84 -5.80 -15.03
N THR A 29 -6.86 -6.19 -14.21
CA THR A 29 -6.94 -7.34 -13.30
C THR A 29 -7.62 -7.00 -11.98
N PHE A 30 -7.71 -5.71 -11.61
CA PHE A 30 -8.35 -5.28 -10.37
C PHE A 30 -9.81 -5.71 -10.28
N ARG A 31 -10.19 -6.38 -9.19
CA ARG A 31 -11.58 -6.74 -8.87
C ARG A 31 -11.87 -6.29 -7.44
N PRO A 32 -12.83 -5.38 -7.19
CA PRO A 32 -13.10 -4.87 -5.84
C PRO A 32 -13.31 -5.97 -4.78
N GLU A 33 -13.87 -7.11 -5.21
CA GLU A 33 -14.17 -8.27 -4.38
C GLU A 33 -12.91 -8.98 -3.87
N ASN A 34 -11.78 -8.79 -4.54
CA ASN A 34 -10.51 -9.43 -4.22
C ASN A 34 -9.67 -8.64 -3.21
N THR A 35 -10.20 -7.56 -2.64
CA THR A 35 -9.60 -6.88 -1.50
C THR A 35 -10.30 -7.33 -0.23
N ASN A 36 -9.61 -8.13 0.60
CA ASN A 36 -10.12 -8.48 1.92
C ASN A 36 -9.84 -7.34 2.91
N PHE A 37 -10.70 -6.32 2.89
CA PHE A 37 -10.55 -5.17 3.77
C PHE A 37 -10.60 -5.55 5.25
N GLU A 38 -11.40 -6.54 5.64
CA GLU A 38 -11.49 -6.97 7.03
C GLU A 38 -10.16 -7.54 7.54
N ALA A 39 -9.49 -8.39 6.75
CA ALA A 39 -8.18 -8.92 7.09
C ALA A 39 -7.09 -7.83 7.13
N LEU A 40 -7.07 -6.92 6.14
CA LEU A 40 -6.17 -5.76 6.11
C LEU A 40 -6.33 -4.88 7.35
N ILE A 41 -7.56 -4.60 7.73
CA ILE A 41 -7.90 -3.76 8.89
C ILE A 41 -7.56 -4.47 10.20
N SER A 42 -7.88 -5.76 10.32
CA SER A 42 -7.52 -6.57 11.49
C SER A 42 -6.01 -6.61 11.70
N PHE A 43 -5.23 -6.82 10.64
CA PHE A 43 -3.77 -6.77 10.71
C PHE A 43 -3.26 -5.37 11.07
N TYR A 44 -3.87 -4.32 10.52
CA TYR A 44 -3.53 -2.97 10.88
C TYR A 44 -3.70 -2.73 12.39
N GLU A 45 -4.86 -3.09 12.94
CA GLU A 45 -5.20 -2.89 14.34
C GLU A 45 -4.29 -3.68 15.28
N HIS A 46 -4.26 -5.01 15.11
CA HIS A 46 -3.65 -5.91 16.09
C HIS A 46 -2.14 -6.02 15.95
N HIS A 47 -1.59 -5.73 14.76
CA HIS A 47 -0.17 -5.89 14.51
C HIS A 47 0.51 -4.55 14.21
N CYS A 48 0.09 -3.85 13.16
CA CYS A 48 0.81 -2.64 12.74
C CYS A 48 0.68 -1.49 13.75
N ARG A 49 -0.53 -1.15 14.17
CA ARG A 49 -0.76 -0.03 15.08
C ARG A 49 -0.12 -0.29 16.44
N TYR A 50 -0.21 -1.52 16.94
CA TYR A 50 0.42 -1.90 18.20
C TYR A 50 1.96 -1.75 18.16
N PHE A 51 2.61 -2.28 17.12
CA PHE A 51 4.07 -2.28 17.07
C PHE A 51 4.64 -0.97 16.52
N PHE A 52 4.01 -0.34 15.53
CA PHE A 52 4.55 0.79 14.75
C PHE A 52 3.81 2.11 14.99
N GLY A 53 2.59 2.07 15.50
CA GLY A 53 1.72 3.24 15.61
C GLY A 53 0.96 3.50 14.31
N LYS A 54 0.50 4.74 14.12
CA LYS A 54 -0.25 5.15 12.93
C LYS A 54 0.55 4.90 11.65
N ILE A 55 -0.13 4.46 10.59
CA ILE A 55 0.47 4.37 9.25
C ILE A 55 0.86 5.76 8.75
N GLU A 56 2.14 5.92 8.43
CA GLU A 56 2.68 7.10 7.73
C GLU A 56 2.81 6.86 6.22
N ASP A 57 3.09 5.62 5.82
CA ASP A 57 3.31 5.22 4.43
C ASP A 57 2.50 3.97 4.09
N LEU A 58 1.52 4.13 3.19
CA LEU A 58 0.63 3.05 2.75
C LEU A 58 1.37 1.92 2.04
N LYS A 59 2.42 2.25 1.30
CA LYS A 59 3.18 1.26 0.53
C LYS A 59 3.98 0.36 1.47
N ASP A 60 4.64 0.93 2.47
CA ASP A 60 5.38 0.16 3.47
C ASP A 60 4.44 -0.76 4.26
N PHE A 61 3.23 -0.27 4.61
CA PHE A 61 2.19 -1.08 5.21
C PHE A 61 1.79 -2.29 4.35
N LEU A 62 1.45 -2.07 3.07
CA LEU A 62 1.01 -3.15 2.18
C LEU A 62 2.09 -4.20 1.90
N ILE A 63 3.35 -3.77 1.77
CA ILE A 63 4.46 -4.72 1.61
C ILE A 63 4.62 -5.54 2.89
N PHE A 64 4.49 -4.91 4.05
CA PHE A 64 4.60 -5.62 5.32
C PHE A 64 3.47 -6.63 5.52
N TYR A 65 2.24 -6.23 5.21
CA TYR A 65 1.07 -7.11 5.18
C TYR A 65 1.32 -8.36 4.32
N THR A 66 1.82 -8.17 3.10
CA THR A 66 2.14 -9.27 2.16
C THR A 66 3.19 -10.24 2.74
N ILE A 67 4.23 -9.71 3.39
CA ILE A 67 5.34 -10.51 3.93
C ILE A 67 4.90 -11.36 5.12
N GLU A 68 4.08 -10.82 6.01
CA GLU A 68 3.73 -11.49 7.28
C GLU A 68 2.52 -12.41 7.13
N ILE A 69 1.50 -12.03 6.35
CA ILE A 69 0.30 -12.87 6.20
C ILE A 69 0.52 -13.99 5.17
N ASN A 70 1.47 -13.83 4.23
CA ASN A 70 1.78 -14.82 3.20
C ASN A 70 0.52 -15.32 2.45
N THR A 71 -0.44 -14.42 2.25
CA THR A 71 -1.66 -14.68 1.47
C THR A 71 -1.50 -14.14 0.06
N ASP A 72 -2.01 -14.90 -0.91
CA ASP A 72 -2.15 -14.49 -2.30
C ASP A 72 -3.32 -13.50 -2.47
N GLU A 73 -3.34 -12.42 -1.69
CA GLU A 73 -4.38 -11.40 -1.85
C GLU A 73 -4.21 -10.68 -3.19
N GLU A 74 -5.11 -11.03 -4.12
CA GLU A 74 -4.94 -10.75 -5.54
C GLU A 74 -4.83 -9.26 -5.88
N ASN A 75 -5.36 -8.36 -5.03
CA ASN A 75 -5.29 -6.92 -5.26
C ASN A 75 -4.09 -6.21 -4.61
N ILE A 76 -3.38 -6.81 -3.66
CA ILE A 76 -2.24 -6.15 -3.02
C ILE A 76 -1.14 -5.80 -4.03
N PRO A 77 -0.75 -6.71 -4.96
CA PRO A 77 0.18 -6.37 -6.04
C PRO A 77 -0.32 -5.21 -6.91
N ASN A 78 -1.62 -5.14 -7.21
CA ASN A 78 -2.21 -4.07 -8.01
C ASN A 78 -2.08 -2.70 -7.30
N TYR A 79 -2.36 -2.64 -6.00
CA TYR A 79 -2.16 -1.41 -5.22
C TYR A 79 -0.69 -0.97 -5.18
N LEU A 80 0.25 -1.92 -5.06
CA LEU A 80 1.68 -1.61 -5.08
C LEU A 80 2.13 -1.06 -6.44
N VAL A 81 1.64 -1.61 -7.56
CA VAL A 81 1.90 -1.08 -8.91
C VAL A 81 1.35 0.34 -9.05
N MET A 82 0.14 0.58 -8.56
CA MET A 82 -0.49 1.92 -8.55
C MET A 82 0.36 2.92 -7.76
N LEU A 83 0.74 2.59 -6.52
CA LEU A 83 1.58 3.45 -5.67
C LEU A 83 2.96 3.74 -6.29
N ASN A 84 3.59 2.74 -6.91
CA ASN A 84 4.91 2.90 -7.53
C ASN A 84 4.89 3.83 -8.76
N ASN A 85 3.74 3.95 -9.42
CA ASN A 85 3.63 4.68 -10.67
C ASN A 85 2.81 5.97 -10.56
N LEU A 86 2.13 6.23 -9.44
CA LEU A 86 1.31 7.44 -9.22
C LEU A 86 2.11 8.73 -9.47
N ARG A 87 3.29 8.86 -8.85
CA ARG A 87 4.13 10.06 -9.05
C ARG A 87 4.60 10.23 -10.49
N LYS A 88 4.88 9.14 -11.21
CA LYS A 88 5.26 9.22 -12.63
C LYS A 88 4.08 9.68 -13.48
N LEU A 89 2.89 9.22 -13.14
CA LEU A 89 1.65 9.59 -13.81
C LEU A 89 1.33 11.08 -13.58
N GLU A 90 1.47 11.58 -12.35
CA GLU A 90 1.30 13.00 -12.00
C GLU A 90 2.25 13.90 -12.80
N VAL A 91 3.54 13.53 -12.88
CA VAL A 91 4.53 14.29 -13.65
C VAL A 91 4.16 14.29 -15.14
N LEU A 92 3.80 13.13 -15.68
CA LEU A 92 3.43 13.01 -17.09
C LEU A 92 2.17 13.82 -17.42
N GLU A 93 1.14 13.75 -16.58
CA GLU A 93 -0.05 14.56 -16.73
C GLU A 93 0.27 16.05 -16.65
N GLY A 94 1.11 16.48 -15.69
CA GLY A 94 1.54 17.87 -15.56
C GLY A 94 2.27 18.38 -16.81
N MET A 95 3.10 17.56 -17.44
CA MET A 95 3.74 17.91 -18.71
C MET A 95 2.71 18.12 -19.83
N TYR A 96 1.70 17.26 -19.92
CA TYR A 96 0.65 17.40 -20.93
C TYR A 96 -0.29 18.58 -20.64
N PHE A 97 -0.57 18.86 -19.37
CA PHE A 97 -1.35 20.03 -18.95
C PHE A 97 -0.70 21.35 -19.42
N ILE A 98 0.63 21.44 -19.34
CA ILE A 98 1.39 22.60 -19.83
C ILE A 98 1.45 22.62 -21.36
N ALA A 99 1.63 21.46 -22.00
CA ALA A 99 1.83 21.38 -23.45
C ALA A 99 0.53 21.56 -24.27
N CYS A 100 -0.62 21.09 -23.78
CA CYS A 100 -1.87 21.10 -24.52
C CYS A 100 -2.35 22.51 -24.94
N PRO A 101 -2.28 23.55 -24.09
CA PRO A 101 -2.63 24.92 -24.49
C PRO A 101 -1.70 25.51 -25.54
N LEU A 102 -0.45 25.05 -25.59
CA LEU A 102 0.56 25.52 -26.55
C LEU A 102 0.41 24.86 -27.92
N ALA A 103 -0.31 23.74 -28.00
CA ALA A 103 -0.56 23.03 -29.25
C ALA A 103 -1.77 23.64 -29.99
N SER A 104 -1.65 23.76 -31.32
CA SER A 104 -2.74 24.29 -32.14
C SER A 104 -3.96 23.36 -32.10
N PRO A 105 -5.17 23.84 -31.74
CA PRO A 105 -6.38 23.02 -31.70
C PRO A 105 -6.77 22.41 -33.05
N THR A 106 -6.36 23.06 -34.14
CA THR A 106 -6.79 22.71 -35.50
C THR A 106 -5.86 21.74 -36.20
N THR A 107 -4.67 21.47 -35.65
CA THR A 107 -3.72 20.52 -36.23
C THR A 107 -3.98 19.11 -35.70
N GLN A 108 -3.62 18.11 -36.51
CA GLN A 108 -3.73 16.70 -36.12
C GLN A 108 -2.89 16.40 -34.88
N GLU A 109 -1.70 17.01 -34.75
CA GLU A 109 -0.82 16.88 -33.60
C GLU A 109 -1.45 17.45 -32.33
N GLY A 110 -2.09 18.62 -32.41
CA GLY A 110 -2.73 19.23 -31.26
C GLY A 110 -3.98 18.48 -30.81
N GLN A 111 -4.78 17.96 -31.75
CA GLN A 111 -5.90 17.07 -31.44
C GLN A 111 -5.41 15.79 -30.76
N LYS A 112 -4.37 15.14 -31.31
CA LYS A 112 -3.76 13.95 -30.71
C LYS A 112 -3.23 14.22 -29.30
N MET A 113 -2.60 15.37 -29.08
CA MET A 113 -2.07 15.76 -27.77
C MET A 113 -3.19 15.91 -26.73
N ARG A 114 -4.30 16.56 -27.10
CA ARG A 114 -5.48 16.70 -26.23
C ARG A 114 -6.10 15.35 -25.89
N SER A 115 -6.32 14.48 -26.88
CA SER A 115 -6.85 13.13 -26.61
C SER A 115 -5.93 12.29 -25.72
N GLN A 116 -4.62 12.47 -25.81
CA GLN A 116 -3.67 11.81 -24.91
C GLN A 116 -3.71 12.40 -23.49
N TYR A 117 -3.92 13.70 -23.36
CA TYR A 117 -4.09 14.34 -22.05
C TYR A 117 -5.38 13.89 -21.36
N GLU A 118 -6.51 13.90 -22.07
CA GLU A 118 -7.79 13.40 -21.55
C GLU A 118 -7.67 11.94 -21.08
N ALA A 119 -7.02 11.09 -21.87
CA ALA A 119 -6.73 9.72 -21.50
C ALA A 119 -5.87 9.60 -20.22
N LEU A 120 -4.87 10.48 -20.04
CA LEU A 120 -4.04 10.51 -18.85
C LEU A 120 -4.84 10.90 -17.61
N VAL A 121 -5.71 11.91 -17.73
CA VAL A 121 -6.60 12.35 -16.65
C VAL A 121 -7.53 11.20 -16.23
N ILE A 122 -8.11 10.47 -17.18
CA ILE A 122 -8.96 9.30 -16.89
C ILE A 122 -8.16 8.22 -16.14
N LEU A 123 -6.97 7.88 -16.64
CA LEU A 123 -6.09 6.90 -15.98
C LEU A 123 -5.71 7.33 -14.56
N HIS A 124 -5.32 8.60 -14.38
CA HIS A 124 -4.94 9.12 -13.07
C HIS A 124 -6.13 9.09 -12.10
N THR A 125 -7.29 9.54 -12.54
CA THR A 125 -8.52 9.48 -11.74
C THR A 125 -8.83 8.05 -11.31
N ALA A 126 -8.71 7.07 -12.23
CA ALA A 126 -8.94 5.67 -11.92
C ALA A 126 -7.96 5.15 -10.86
N VAL A 127 -6.65 5.36 -11.04
CA VAL A 127 -5.60 4.96 -10.07
C VAL A 127 -5.87 5.60 -8.71
N ARG A 128 -6.07 6.91 -8.69
CA ARG A 128 -6.26 7.69 -7.46
C ARG A 128 -7.49 7.23 -6.69
N SER A 129 -8.62 7.01 -7.37
CA SER A 129 -9.85 6.54 -6.72
C SER A 129 -9.69 5.20 -5.98
N LYS A 130 -8.89 4.27 -6.52
CA LYS A 130 -8.64 2.97 -5.88
C LYS A 130 -7.76 3.11 -4.65
N LEU A 131 -6.72 3.95 -4.73
CA LEU A 131 -5.84 4.23 -3.61
C LEU A 131 -6.56 5.01 -2.49
N GLU A 132 -7.38 5.98 -2.86
CA GLU A 132 -8.19 6.76 -1.91
C GLU A 132 -9.20 5.90 -1.16
N GLU A 133 -9.86 4.94 -1.83
CA GLU A 133 -10.76 3.99 -1.14
C GLU A 133 -9.99 3.21 -0.06
N LEU A 134 -8.82 2.66 -0.41
CA LEU A 134 -7.99 1.91 0.53
C LEU A 134 -7.53 2.78 1.71
N MET A 135 -7.03 3.98 1.42
CA MET A 135 -6.62 4.93 2.45
C MET A 135 -7.78 5.34 3.35
N ARG A 136 -8.97 5.56 2.77
CA ARG A 136 -10.15 5.97 3.52
C ARG A 136 -10.54 4.89 4.53
N ARG A 137 -10.59 3.62 4.12
CA ARG A 137 -10.90 2.48 5.02
C ARG A 137 -9.93 2.39 6.20
N ILE A 138 -8.63 2.52 5.93
CA ILE A 138 -7.59 2.50 6.97
C ILE A 138 -7.74 3.71 7.91
N THR A 139 -8.04 4.90 7.36
CA THR A 139 -8.21 6.14 8.13
C THR A 139 -9.46 6.09 9.00
N GLU A 140 -10.59 5.62 8.46
CA GLU A 140 -11.84 5.41 9.20
C GLU A 140 -11.58 4.51 10.42
N LYS A 141 -10.82 3.42 10.24
CA LYS A 141 -10.44 2.56 11.36
C LYS A 141 -9.52 3.25 12.36
N GLU A 142 -8.53 4.01 11.88
CA GLU A 142 -7.62 4.75 12.75
C GLU A 142 -8.38 5.72 13.66
N GLU A 143 -9.36 6.43 13.11
CA GLU A 143 -10.23 7.32 13.86
C GLU A 143 -11.15 6.58 14.85
N GLU A 144 -11.74 5.44 14.46
CA GLU A 144 -12.53 4.58 15.36
C GLU A 144 -11.71 4.19 16.59
N LEU A 145 -10.50 3.68 16.35
CA LEU A 145 -9.57 3.26 17.39
C LEU A 145 -9.00 4.42 18.21
N GLN A 146 -9.02 5.65 17.73
CA GLN A 146 -8.67 6.85 18.52
C GLN A 146 -9.83 7.32 19.40
N ARG A 147 -11.07 7.09 18.97
CA ARG A 147 -12.29 7.47 19.72
C ARG A 147 -12.59 6.53 20.87
N LEU A 148 -12.15 5.27 20.80
CA LEU A 148 -12.27 4.31 21.91
C LEU A 148 -11.24 4.62 23.00
N PRO A 149 -11.62 5.20 24.15
CA PRO A 149 -10.69 5.37 25.25
C PRO A 149 -10.54 4.02 25.95
N GLY A 150 -9.36 3.41 25.84
CA GLY A 150 -8.87 2.50 26.89
C GLY A 150 -9.29 1.02 26.89
N THR A 151 -9.69 0.40 25.77
CA THR A 151 -10.08 -1.04 25.79
C THR A 151 -9.12 -1.99 25.07
N SER A 152 -8.55 -1.62 23.91
CA SER A 152 -7.74 -2.57 23.12
C SER A 152 -6.37 -2.92 23.72
N ALA A 153 -5.79 -2.04 24.53
CA ALA A 153 -4.53 -2.32 25.23
C ALA A 153 -4.73 -3.09 26.54
N GLN A 154 -5.97 -3.20 27.04
CA GLN A 154 -6.28 -3.76 28.36
C GLN A 154 -7.03 -5.11 28.27
N GLU A 155 -7.78 -5.35 27.19
CA GLU A 155 -8.38 -6.67 26.92
C GLU A 155 -7.37 -7.70 26.41
N ILE A 156 -6.32 -7.29 25.68
CA ILE A 156 -5.21 -8.20 25.32
C ILE A 156 -4.33 -8.48 26.55
N ARG A 157 -4.21 -7.52 27.50
CA ARG A 157 -3.51 -7.77 28.79
C ARG A 157 -4.17 -8.92 29.55
N THR A 158 -5.50 -8.96 29.59
CA THR A 158 -6.25 -10.01 30.30
C THR A 158 -6.25 -11.35 29.58
N ALA A 159 -6.18 -11.38 28.25
CA ALA A 159 -6.12 -12.62 27.49
C ALA A 159 -4.74 -13.32 27.55
N GLU A 160 -3.63 -12.56 27.59
CA GLU A 160 -2.29 -13.13 27.78
C GLU A 160 -1.98 -13.47 29.25
N GLU A 161 -2.54 -12.74 30.24
CA GLU A 161 -2.42 -13.11 31.66
C GLU A 161 -3.32 -14.31 32.04
N SER A 162 -4.52 -14.43 31.47
CA SER A 162 -5.44 -15.55 31.81
C SER A 162 -5.06 -16.89 31.18
N ALA A 163 -4.18 -16.92 30.19
CA ALA A 163 -3.67 -18.18 29.62
C ALA A 163 -2.57 -18.82 30.48
N GLN A 164 -2.13 -18.18 31.57
CA GLN A 164 -0.99 -18.63 32.36
C GLN A 164 -1.27 -18.96 33.83
N GLU A 165 -2.50 -18.88 34.33
CA GLU A 165 -2.77 -19.15 35.75
C GLU A 165 -3.90 -20.13 36.05
N THR A 166 -3.53 -21.22 36.73
CA THR A 166 -4.27 -21.81 37.86
C THR A 166 -3.35 -22.76 38.65
N PRO A 167 -3.49 -22.89 39.99
CA PRO A 167 -3.52 -21.82 41.00
C PRO A 167 -2.51 -22.08 42.14
N GLY A 168 -2.12 -21.04 42.87
CA GLY A 168 -1.31 -21.16 44.09
C GLY A 168 -1.30 -19.87 44.92
N ALA A 169 -2.36 -19.71 45.72
CA ALA A 169 -2.50 -18.96 46.97
C ALA A 169 -1.55 -17.79 47.35
N GLU A 170 -2.22 -16.72 47.77
CA GLU A 170 -1.87 -15.73 48.82
C GLU A 170 -1.09 -14.44 48.44
N GLU A 171 -1.81 -13.33 48.61
CA GLU A 171 -1.45 -12.00 49.13
C GLU A 171 -0.05 -11.42 48.88
N GLU A 172 0.03 -10.29 48.19
CA GLU A 172 0.22 -8.96 48.81
C GLU A 172 0.27 -7.85 47.74
N ALA A 173 -0.36 -6.72 48.05
CA ALA A 173 -0.34 -5.52 47.24
C ALA A 173 0.99 -4.78 47.40
N ALA A 174 1.76 -4.57 46.32
CA ALA A 174 2.84 -3.58 46.27
C ALA A 174 3.25 -3.19 44.83
N GLU A 175 3.21 -1.88 44.57
CA GLU A 175 3.99 -1.11 43.58
C GLU A 175 4.12 -1.62 42.12
N GLU A 176 3.23 -1.12 41.25
CA GLU A 176 3.49 -1.09 39.81
C GLU A 176 4.72 -0.19 39.51
N THR A 177 5.78 -0.84 39.04
CA THR A 177 7.08 -0.26 38.76
C THR A 177 7.16 0.36 37.34
N PRO A 178 7.82 1.52 37.16
CA PRO A 178 8.07 2.12 35.84
C PRO A 178 9.10 1.35 34.97
N ALA A 179 9.69 0.27 35.48
CA ALA A 179 10.72 -0.52 34.80
C ALA A 179 10.16 -1.40 33.66
N ALA A 180 8.96 -1.95 33.83
CA ALA A 180 8.34 -2.84 32.85
C ALA A 180 7.95 -2.12 31.54
N GLU A 181 7.56 -0.84 31.63
CA GLU A 181 7.27 -0.01 30.44
C GLU A 181 8.55 0.33 29.65
N GLY A 182 9.66 0.60 30.36
CA GLY A 182 10.96 0.84 29.75
C GLY A 182 11.45 -0.36 28.92
N GLU A 183 11.35 -1.57 29.47
CA GLU A 183 11.70 -2.80 28.75
C GLU A 183 10.79 -3.05 27.55
N ARG A 184 9.47 -2.86 27.68
CA ARG A 184 8.51 -2.98 26.56
C ARG A 184 8.81 -1.98 25.43
N LEU A 185 9.15 -0.73 25.75
CA LEU A 185 9.54 0.27 24.76
C LEU A 185 10.83 -0.11 24.03
N THR A 186 11.80 -0.69 24.74
CA THR A 186 13.04 -1.16 24.12
C THR A 186 12.82 -2.41 23.25
N LEU A 187 11.97 -3.34 23.67
CA LEU A 187 11.55 -4.50 22.90
C LEU A 187 10.86 -4.05 21.60
N ARG A 188 9.89 -3.12 21.69
CA ARG A 188 9.22 -2.53 20.51
C ARG A 188 10.23 -1.89 19.56
N ARG A 189 11.19 -1.12 20.05
CA ARG A 189 12.26 -0.53 19.21
C ARG A 189 13.12 -1.60 18.53
N ARG A 190 13.45 -2.69 19.23
CA ARG A 190 14.24 -3.81 18.68
C ARG A 190 13.45 -4.56 17.61
N VAL A 191 12.18 -4.87 17.86
CA VAL A 191 11.26 -5.52 16.91
C VAL A 191 11.07 -4.65 15.66
N ARG A 192 10.80 -3.35 15.82
CA ARG A 192 10.75 -2.39 14.69
C ARG A 192 12.04 -2.41 13.88
N LYS A 193 13.19 -2.39 14.55
CA LYS A 193 14.50 -2.38 13.88
C LYS A 193 14.77 -3.71 13.14
N ALA A 194 14.37 -4.84 13.73
CA ALA A 194 14.52 -6.15 13.12
C ALA A 194 13.61 -6.31 11.89
N LEU A 195 12.33 -5.93 12.00
CA LEU A 195 11.36 -5.96 10.90
C LEU A 195 11.75 -4.98 9.80
N LYS A 196 12.16 -3.75 10.12
CA LYS A 196 12.68 -2.78 9.13
C LYS A 196 13.92 -3.31 8.40
N ARG A 197 14.82 -4.02 9.08
CA ARG A 197 15.99 -4.68 8.47
C ARG A 197 15.62 -5.91 7.63
N ARG A 198 14.57 -6.66 8.01
CA ARG A 198 14.01 -7.77 7.23
C ARG A 198 13.38 -7.23 5.95
N PHE A 199 12.57 -6.18 6.08
CA PHE A 199 11.96 -5.46 4.97
C PHE A 199 12.98 -4.89 4.00
N GLN A 200 14.01 -4.18 4.50
CA GLN A 200 15.06 -3.65 3.64
C GLN A 200 15.81 -4.75 2.88
N ARG A 201 15.97 -5.94 3.47
CA ARG A 201 16.57 -7.09 2.79
C ARG A 201 15.64 -7.68 1.73
N ILE A 202 14.39 -7.94 2.09
CA ILE A 202 13.38 -8.49 1.17
C ILE A 202 13.17 -7.51 0.00
N TRP A 203 12.96 -6.22 0.28
CA TRP A 203 12.81 -5.17 -0.74
C TRP A 203 14.00 -5.09 -1.69
N ARG A 204 15.25 -5.21 -1.19
CA ARG A 204 16.44 -5.24 -2.06
C ARG A 204 16.46 -6.48 -2.95
N ALA A 205 15.99 -7.62 -2.44
CA ALA A 205 15.91 -8.88 -3.19
C ALA A 205 14.77 -8.91 -4.21
N THR A 206 13.58 -8.41 -3.88
CA THR A 206 12.47 -8.31 -4.85
C THR A 206 12.68 -7.19 -5.85
N ARG A 207 13.29 -6.06 -5.46
CA ARG A 207 13.64 -4.99 -6.39
C ARG A 207 14.66 -5.43 -7.46
N SER A 208 15.53 -6.41 -7.20
CA SER A 208 16.39 -6.97 -8.25
C SER A 208 15.60 -7.81 -9.26
N LEU A 209 14.57 -8.54 -8.80
CA LEU A 209 13.67 -9.30 -9.67
C LEU A 209 12.79 -8.38 -10.54
N PHE A 210 12.25 -7.29 -9.97
CA PHE A 210 11.46 -6.31 -10.71
C PHE A 210 12.29 -5.36 -11.61
N ARG A 211 13.63 -5.31 -11.46
CA ARG A 211 14.55 -4.63 -12.41
C ARG A 211 15.19 -5.58 -13.43
N GLY A 212 14.95 -6.88 -13.34
CA GLY A 212 15.62 -7.92 -14.13
C GLY A 212 15.08 -8.14 -15.55
N GLY A 213 14.31 -7.21 -16.11
CA GLY A 213 13.73 -7.31 -17.45
C GLY A 213 14.58 -6.75 -18.61
N CYS A 214 15.86 -6.47 -18.41
CA CYS A 214 16.77 -6.01 -19.46
C CYS A 214 18.15 -6.66 -19.32
N CYS A 215 18.26 -7.94 -19.69
CA CYS A 215 19.53 -8.56 -20.04
C CYS A 215 19.49 -8.91 -21.53
N HIS A 216 19.86 -7.96 -22.39
CA HIS A 216 20.31 -8.28 -23.73
C HIS A 216 21.58 -9.14 -23.60
N GLN A 217 21.51 -10.42 -23.97
CA GLN A 217 22.71 -11.12 -24.42
C GLN A 217 23.14 -10.47 -25.74
N PRO A 218 24.38 -9.99 -25.88
CA PRO A 218 24.88 -9.63 -27.19
C PRO A 218 25.00 -10.92 -28.03
N PRO A 219 24.74 -10.86 -29.35
CA PRO A 219 24.89 -12.03 -30.20
C PRO A 219 26.37 -12.49 -30.20
N PRO A 220 26.64 -13.80 -30.31
CA PRO A 220 28.00 -14.30 -30.42
C PRO A 220 28.63 -13.72 -31.69
N ALA A 221 29.85 -13.19 -31.54
CA ALA A 221 30.64 -12.70 -32.66
C ALA A 221 30.95 -13.83 -33.66
N PRO A 222 31.09 -13.51 -34.96
CA PRO A 222 31.36 -14.49 -36.02
C PRO A 222 32.74 -15.14 -35.89
#